data_AF-A0A497F719-F1
#
_entry.id   AF-A0A497F719-F1
#
_cell.length_a   1.000
_cell.length_b   1.000
_cell.length_c   1.000
_cell.angle_alpha   90.00
_cell.angle_beta   90.00
_cell.angle_gamma   90.00
#
_symmetry.space_group_name_H-M   'P 1'
#
loop_
_entity.id
_entity.type
_entity.pdbx_description
1 polymer ?
#
loop_
_entity_poly.entity_id
_entity_poly.type
_entity_poly.pdbx_seq_one_letter_code
_entity_poly.pdbx_strand_id
1 'polypeptide(L)'
;MKSRSTIKEKLAEFCLSLGGKVERMRLPDEFGCNVDPSKVIEHFDEFKELYREAKGSGIERIYFGKHDKYFFAYPELGEVGFVLTYEIEPPFPETEEGEKQAVKLLEEVQSEFYEFMSSRGLAPEFKFIPRIESEFEWLDIEARVLADIPEELERLPDIVKAMLEFDKKVREILNTFGRKVETPPKFL
;
A
#
# COMPACT_ATOMS: atom_id res chain seq x y z
N MET A 1 0.77 -39.80 -1.76
CA MET A 1 1.61 -38.59 -1.78
C MET A 1 0.67 -37.39 -1.71
N LYS A 2 0.73 -36.57 -0.66
CA LYS A 2 0.01 -35.28 -0.67
C LYS A 2 0.72 -34.39 -1.69
N SER A 3 -0.01 -33.92 -2.69
CA SER A 3 0.46 -32.83 -3.55
C SER A 3 0.87 -31.68 -2.64
N ARG A 4 2.11 -31.17 -2.74
CA ARG A 4 2.48 -29.92 -2.07
C ARG A 4 1.69 -28.82 -2.78
N SER A 5 0.83 -28.09 -2.06
CA SER A 5 0.15 -26.95 -2.68
C SER A 5 1.19 -25.92 -3.10
N THR A 6 0.96 -25.30 -4.24
CA THR A 6 1.79 -24.20 -4.74
C THR A 6 1.58 -22.97 -3.87
N ILE A 7 2.57 -22.07 -3.83
CA ILE A 7 2.42 -20.82 -3.08
C ILE A 7 1.24 -19.97 -3.57
N LYS A 8 0.90 -20.02 -4.87
CA LYS A 8 -0.28 -19.34 -5.42
C LYS A 8 -1.59 -19.90 -4.86
N GLU A 9 -1.67 -21.21 -4.69
CA GLU A 9 -2.83 -21.85 -4.05
C GLU A 9 -2.92 -21.43 -2.59
N LYS A 10 -1.81 -21.40 -1.85
CA LYS A 10 -1.79 -20.92 -0.45
C LYS A 10 -2.21 -19.45 -0.32
N LEU A 11 -1.69 -18.57 -1.18
CA LEU A 11 -2.08 -17.17 -1.22
C LEU A 11 -3.58 -17.01 -1.54
N ALA A 12 -4.11 -17.84 -2.46
CA ALA A 12 -5.54 -17.86 -2.78
C ALA A 12 -6.40 -18.36 -1.61
N GLU A 13 -5.99 -19.44 -0.94
CA GLU A 13 -6.65 -19.97 0.26
C GLU A 13 -6.67 -18.93 1.38
N PHE A 14 -5.55 -18.25 1.63
CA PHE A 14 -5.46 -17.15 2.58
C PHE A 14 -6.38 -15.99 2.19
N CYS A 15 -6.37 -15.55 0.93
CA CYS A 15 -7.28 -14.51 0.45
C CYS A 15 -8.75 -14.84 0.74
N LEU A 16 -9.16 -16.08 0.46
CA LEU A 16 -10.53 -16.53 0.69
C LEU A 16 -10.87 -16.68 2.19
N SER A 17 -9.91 -17.08 3.03
CA SER A 17 -10.11 -17.21 4.48
C SER A 17 -10.35 -15.85 5.15
N LEU A 18 -9.76 -14.78 4.60
CA LEU A 18 -10.01 -13.40 5.03
C LEU A 18 -11.36 -12.83 4.54
N GLY A 19 -12.14 -13.60 3.77
CA GLY A 19 -13.36 -13.14 3.10
C GLY A 19 -13.10 -12.26 1.88
N GLY A 20 -11.87 -12.29 1.34
CA GLY A 20 -11.49 -11.58 0.14
C GLY A 20 -11.86 -12.29 -1.15
N LYS A 21 -11.52 -11.66 -2.27
CA LYS A 21 -11.70 -12.19 -3.62
C LYS A 21 -10.37 -12.14 -4.37
N VAL A 22 -9.90 -13.28 -4.86
CA VAL A 22 -8.69 -13.35 -5.69
C VAL A 22 -8.91 -12.56 -6.98
N GLU A 23 -7.94 -11.71 -7.31
CA GLU A 23 -7.98 -10.87 -8.50
C GLU A 23 -7.25 -11.51 -9.67
N ARG A 24 -7.71 -11.17 -10.88
CA ARG A 24 -7.04 -11.59 -12.11
C ARG A 24 -5.95 -10.58 -12.44
N MET A 25 -4.72 -10.94 -12.11
CA MET A 25 -3.55 -10.12 -12.43
C MET A 25 -3.23 -10.15 -13.93
N ARG A 26 -2.62 -9.06 -14.41
CA ARG A 26 -2.18 -8.95 -15.80
C ARG A 26 -0.97 -9.84 -16.09
N LEU A 27 -0.04 -9.91 -15.14
CA LEU A 27 1.18 -10.69 -15.27
C LEU A 27 1.08 -12.01 -14.46
N PRO A 28 1.64 -13.11 -14.97
CA PRO A 28 1.55 -14.42 -14.34
C PRO A 28 2.47 -14.58 -13.12
N ASP A 29 3.37 -13.66 -12.85
CA ASP A 29 4.24 -13.58 -11.66
C ASP A 29 3.64 -12.72 -10.54
N GLU A 30 2.44 -12.17 -10.74
CA GLU A 30 1.73 -11.37 -9.75
C GLU A 30 0.61 -12.17 -9.07
N PHE A 31 0.29 -11.78 -7.84
CA PHE A 31 -0.88 -12.23 -7.10
C PHE A 31 -1.62 -11.02 -6.51
N GLY A 32 -2.94 -11.01 -6.64
CA GLY A 32 -3.79 -9.96 -6.08
C GLY A 32 -4.97 -10.54 -5.32
N CYS A 33 -5.31 -9.91 -4.19
CA CYS A 33 -6.47 -10.22 -3.39
C CYS A 33 -7.21 -8.93 -3.02
N ASN A 34 -8.47 -8.83 -3.46
CA ASN A 34 -9.37 -7.79 -3.05
C ASN A 34 -9.93 -8.13 -1.66
N VAL A 35 -9.44 -7.46 -0.63
CA VAL A 35 -9.78 -7.72 0.76
C VAL A 35 -9.72 -6.44 1.58
N ASP A 36 -10.40 -6.41 2.71
CA ASP A 36 -10.21 -5.33 3.66
C ASP A 36 -8.81 -5.42 4.30
N PRO A 37 -7.95 -4.37 4.23
CA PRO A 37 -6.63 -4.40 4.84
C PRO A 37 -6.62 -4.71 6.33
N SER A 38 -7.69 -4.39 7.06
CA SER A 38 -7.82 -4.75 8.48
C SER A 38 -7.77 -6.26 8.72
N LYS A 39 -8.25 -7.08 7.76
CA LYS A 39 -8.18 -8.54 7.84
C LYS A 39 -6.78 -9.08 7.65
N VAL A 40 -5.97 -8.44 6.81
CA VAL A 40 -4.56 -8.77 6.68
C VAL A 40 -3.81 -8.45 7.98
N ILE A 41 -4.14 -7.34 8.63
CA ILE A 41 -3.58 -6.97 9.95
C ILE A 41 -3.94 -8.01 11.02
N GLU A 42 -5.20 -8.44 11.09
CA GLU A 42 -5.68 -9.46 12.06
C GLU A 42 -4.94 -10.81 11.89
N HIS A 43 -4.50 -11.12 10.68
CA HIS A 43 -3.85 -12.38 10.31
C HIS A 43 -2.40 -12.18 9.82
N PHE A 44 -1.71 -11.18 10.36
CA PHE A 44 -0.43 -10.75 9.82
C PHE A 44 0.68 -11.81 9.94
N ASP A 45 0.63 -12.68 10.95
CA ASP A 45 1.56 -13.82 11.08
C ASP A 45 1.52 -14.76 9.87
N GLU A 46 0.32 -15.10 9.41
CA GLU A 46 0.11 -15.95 8.24
C GLU A 46 0.56 -15.24 6.96
N PHE A 47 0.30 -13.93 6.84
CA PHE A 47 0.82 -13.12 5.74
C PHE A 47 2.36 -13.12 5.69
N LYS A 48 3.05 -13.01 6.84
CA LYS A 48 4.52 -13.08 6.92
C LYS A 48 5.05 -14.44 6.46
N GLU A 49 4.38 -15.53 6.84
CA GLU A 49 4.76 -16.88 6.41
C GLU A 49 4.64 -17.03 4.89
N LEU A 50 3.52 -16.57 4.31
CA LEU A 50 3.29 -16.60 2.87
C LEU A 50 4.30 -15.75 2.11
N TYR A 51 4.64 -14.56 2.63
CA TYR A 51 5.70 -13.72 2.07
C TYR A 51 7.04 -14.48 2.02
N ARG A 52 7.45 -15.13 3.12
CA ARG A 52 8.71 -15.88 3.18
C ARG A 52 8.71 -17.07 2.22
N GLU A 53 7.59 -17.78 2.11
CA GLU A 53 7.43 -18.90 1.18
C GLU A 53 7.41 -18.46 -0.29
N ALA A 54 7.00 -17.23 -0.58
CA ALA A 54 7.02 -16.69 -1.94
C ALA A 54 8.43 -16.35 -2.45
N LYS A 55 9.43 -16.26 -1.58
CA LYS A 55 10.82 -16.06 -2.01
C LYS A 55 11.32 -17.27 -2.80
N GLY A 56 11.84 -17.04 -3.99
CA GLY A 56 12.32 -18.08 -4.90
C GLY A 56 11.20 -18.89 -5.54
N SER A 57 9.94 -18.48 -5.41
CA SER A 57 8.80 -19.19 -5.99
C SER A 57 8.43 -18.71 -7.41
N GLY A 58 9.06 -17.64 -7.89
CA GLY A 58 8.69 -16.96 -9.13
C GLY A 58 7.46 -16.06 -9.02
N ILE A 59 7.03 -15.71 -7.80
CA ILE A 59 6.04 -14.64 -7.58
C ILE A 59 6.83 -13.37 -7.29
N GLU A 60 6.74 -12.39 -8.18
CA GLU A 60 7.45 -11.13 -8.06
C GLU A 60 6.69 -10.11 -7.22
N ARG A 61 5.35 -10.12 -7.27
CA ARG A 61 4.52 -9.14 -6.57
C ARG A 61 3.27 -9.75 -5.97
N ILE A 62 2.95 -9.33 -4.75
CA ILE A 62 1.78 -9.75 -4.00
C ILE A 62 1.04 -8.51 -3.53
N TYR A 63 -0.27 -8.47 -3.75
CA TYR A 63 -1.15 -7.37 -3.33
C TYR A 63 -2.33 -7.89 -2.50
N PHE A 64 -2.57 -7.29 -1.34
CA PHE A 64 -3.75 -7.56 -0.51
C PHE A 64 -4.39 -6.26 -0.03
N GLY A 65 -5.59 -5.95 -0.50
CA GLY A 65 -6.30 -4.76 -0.06
C GLY A 65 -7.43 -4.37 -1.02
N LYS A 66 -7.90 -3.13 -0.92
CA LYS A 66 -8.81 -2.53 -1.89
C LYS A 66 -7.99 -1.69 -2.87
N HIS A 67 -8.59 -1.33 -4.01
CA HIS A 67 -7.89 -0.59 -5.07
C HIS A 67 -7.21 0.70 -4.59
N ASP A 68 -7.76 1.38 -3.59
CA ASP A 68 -7.25 2.64 -3.03
C ASP A 68 -6.35 2.47 -1.80
N LYS A 69 -6.25 1.25 -1.25
CA LYS A 69 -5.50 0.96 -0.01
C LYS A 69 -5.13 -0.50 0.10
N TYR A 70 -3.85 -0.81 -0.01
CA TYR A 70 -3.40 -2.21 -0.06
C TYR A 70 -1.99 -2.42 0.47
N PHE A 71 -1.78 -3.62 1.00
CA PHE A 71 -0.47 -4.18 1.22
C PHE A 71 0.15 -4.54 -0.12
N PHE A 72 1.43 -4.25 -0.29
CA PHE A 72 2.24 -4.78 -1.37
C PHE A 72 3.43 -5.54 -0.78
N ALA A 73 3.90 -6.55 -1.51
CA ALA A 73 5.15 -7.23 -1.21
C ALA A 73 5.89 -7.58 -2.48
N TYR A 74 7.21 -7.43 -2.42
CA TYR A 74 8.17 -7.83 -3.44
C TYR A 74 9.10 -8.88 -2.82
N PRO A 75 8.73 -10.18 -2.87
CA PRO A 75 9.47 -11.25 -2.19
C PRO A 75 10.95 -11.30 -2.57
N GLU A 76 11.25 -11.18 -3.87
CA GLU A 76 12.63 -11.21 -4.39
C GLU A 76 13.46 -9.99 -3.98
N LEU A 77 12.81 -8.85 -3.69
CA LEU A 77 13.50 -7.63 -3.28
C LEU A 77 13.67 -7.52 -1.76
N GLY A 78 13.04 -8.40 -0.97
CA GLY A 78 13.09 -8.26 0.48
C GLY A 78 12.17 -7.15 1.01
N GLU A 79 11.19 -6.69 0.23
CA GLU A 79 10.39 -5.49 0.55
C GLU A 79 8.92 -5.83 0.77
N VAL A 80 8.32 -5.20 1.78
CA VAL A 80 6.87 -5.25 2.05
C VAL A 80 6.43 -3.86 2.48
N GLY A 81 5.22 -3.46 2.13
CA GLY A 81 4.71 -2.17 2.54
C GLY A 81 3.20 -2.05 2.43
N PHE A 82 2.75 -0.82 2.62
CA PHE A 82 1.36 -0.43 2.45
C PHE A 82 1.30 0.87 1.66
N VAL A 83 0.26 1.01 0.84
CA VAL A 83 0.05 2.22 0.04
C VAL A 83 -1.39 2.69 0.18
N LEU A 84 -1.54 4.01 0.21
CA LEU A 84 -2.78 4.71 -0.08
C LEU A 84 -2.63 5.33 -1.46
N THR A 85 -3.57 5.07 -2.37
CA THR A 85 -3.57 5.64 -3.71
C THR A 85 -4.85 6.43 -3.95
N TYR A 86 -4.71 7.58 -4.60
CA TYR A 86 -5.80 8.52 -4.84
C TYR A 86 -5.82 8.93 -6.30
N GLU A 87 -6.92 8.65 -7.00
CA GLU A 87 -7.26 9.30 -8.27
C GLU A 87 -7.77 10.72 -7.97
N ILE A 88 -7.07 11.73 -8.46
CA ILE A 88 -7.33 13.15 -8.18
C ILE A 88 -7.97 13.84 -9.38
N GLU A 89 -9.12 14.48 -9.13
CA GLU A 89 -9.90 15.23 -10.12
C GLU A 89 -10.08 16.70 -9.68
N PRO A 90 -9.80 17.70 -10.54
CA PRO A 90 -9.19 17.55 -11.85
C PRO A 90 -7.71 17.12 -11.74
N PRO A 91 -7.15 16.49 -12.79
CA PRO A 91 -5.73 16.17 -12.83
C PRO A 91 -4.89 17.46 -12.77
N PHE A 92 -3.61 17.33 -12.42
CA PHE A 92 -2.72 18.47 -12.42
C PHE A 92 -2.59 19.03 -13.85
N PRO A 93 -2.79 20.35 -14.05
CA PRO A 93 -2.61 20.92 -15.37
C PRO A 93 -1.13 20.90 -15.76
N GLU A 94 -0.83 20.55 -17.02
CA GLU A 94 0.52 20.55 -17.63
C GLU A 94 1.07 21.97 -17.87
N THR A 95 0.80 22.87 -16.93
CA THR A 95 1.24 24.26 -16.95
C THR A 95 2.23 24.47 -15.81
N GLU A 96 3.16 25.41 -15.95
CA GLU A 96 4.12 25.75 -14.89
C GLU A 96 3.44 26.08 -13.54
N GLU A 97 2.27 26.74 -13.57
CA GLU A 97 1.49 27.01 -12.35
C GLU A 97 0.85 25.75 -11.77
N GLY A 98 0.41 24.82 -12.62
CA GLY A 98 -0.10 23.51 -12.23
C GLY A 98 0.95 22.65 -11.55
N GLU A 99 2.18 22.65 -12.09
CA GLU A 99 3.33 21.99 -11.48
C GLU A 99 3.66 22.60 -10.11
N LYS A 100 3.65 23.94 -9.98
CA LYS A 100 3.85 24.61 -8.68
C LYS A 100 2.78 24.24 -7.66
N GLN A 101 1.53 24.08 -8.08
CA GLN A 101 0.45 23.62 -7.21
C GLN A 101 0.64 22.15 -6.81
N ALA A 102 1.11 21.30 -7.71
CA ALA A 102 1.43 19.90 -7.41
C ALA A 102 2.55 19.80 -6.37
N VAL A 103 3.63 20.56 -6.54
CA VAL A 103 4.73 20.61 -5.57
C VAL A 103 4.22 21.04 -4.19
N LYS A 104 3.41 22.10 -4.10
CA LYS A 104 2.84 22.54 -2.82
C LYS A 104 1.93 21.50 -2.18
N LEU A 105 1.11 20.80 -2.97
CA LEU A 105 0.29 19.70 -2.44
C LEU A 105 1.19 18.59 -1.88
N LEU A 106 2.20 18.17 -2.64
CA LEU A 106 3.12 17.12 -2.23
C LEU A 106 3.88 17.50 -0.94
N GLU A 107 4.38 18.74 -0.86
CA GLU A 107 5.04 19.27 0.33
C GLU A 107 4.11 19.26 1.55
N GLU A 108 2.85 19.67 1.40
CA GLU A 108 1.85 19.67 2.48
C GLU A 108 1.52 18.24 2.93
N VAL A 109 1.22 17.34 1.98
CA VAL A 109 0.95 15.92 2.26
C VAL A 109 2.15 15.27 2.94
N GLN A 110 3.37 15.56 2.48
CA GLN A 110 4.59 15.04 3.06
C GLN A 110 4.81 15.56 4.48
N SER A 111 4.70 16.86 4.70
CA SER A 111 4.85 17.44 6.03
C SER A 111 3.85 16.85 7.02
N GLU A 112 2.57 16.80 6.64
CA GLU A 112 1.49 16.23 7.46
C GLU A 112 1.69 14.74 7.72
N PHE A 113 2.15 13.97 6.73
CA PHE A 113 2.42 12.56 6.91
C PHE A 113 3.54 12.33 7.94
N TYR A 114 4.65 13.07 7.82
CA TYR A 114 5.77 12.96 8.76
C TYR A 114 5.36 13.36 10.17
N GLU A 115 4.64 14.46 10.34
CA GLU A 115 4.14 14.90 11.65
C GLU A 115 3.17 13.86 12.25
N PHE A 116 2.23 13.37 11.44
CA PHE A 116 1.22 12.41 11.87
C PHE A 116 1.85 11.10 12.35
N MET A 117 2.82 10.57 11.60
CA MET A 117 3.54 9.34 11.94
C MET A 117 4.46 9.54 13.15
N SER A 118 5.18 10.67 13.22
CA SER A 118 6.05 10.99 14.36
C SER A 118 5.28 11.11 15.68
N SER A 119 4.10 11.76 15.67
CA SER A 119 3.22 11.88 16.85
C SER A 119 2.75 10.53 17.43
N ARG A 120 2.83 9.46 16.64
CA ARG A 120 2.50 8.08 17.02
C ARG A 120 3.73 7.22 17.37
N GLY A 121 4.92 7.82 17.45
CA GLY A 121 6.17 7.09 17.66
C GLY A 121 6.62 6.29 16.44
N LEU A 122 6.07 6.59 15.26
CA LEU A 122 6.35 5.93 13.98
C LEU A 122 7.14 6.85 13.03
N ALA A 123 8.07 7.65 13.54
CA ALA A 123 8.88 8.55 12.72
C ALA A 123 9.57 7.78 11.56
N PRO A 124 9.36 8.18 10.29
CA PRO A 124 9.83 7.40 9.13
C PRO A 124 11.32 7.07 9.17
N GLU A 125 12.15 8.07 9.50
CA GLU A 125 13.63 8.02 9.58
C GLU A 125 14.20 6.82 10.37
N PHE A 126 13.40 6.18 11.21
CA PHE A 126 13.81 5.06 12.07
C PHE A 126 12.94 3.81 11.91
N LYS A 127 11.86 3.87 11.13
CA LYS A 127 10.77 2.89 11.19
C LYS A 127 10.39 2.29 9.84
N PHE A 128 10.47 3.06 8.75
CA PHE A 128 10.11 2.62 7.40
C PHE A 128 10.62 3.62 6.35
N ILE A 129 10.64 3.23 5.09
CA ILE A 129 10.99 4.06 3.95
C ILE A 129 9.70 4.69 3.41
N PRO A 130 9.47 6.01 3.59
CA PRO A 130 8.30 6.68 3.05
C PRO A 130 8.51 7.03 1.57
N ARG A 131 7.44 7.01 0.78
CA ARG A 131 7.42 7.55 -0.59
C ARG A 131 6.09 8.25 -0.82
N ILE A 132 6.15 9.51 -1.23
CA ILE A 132 4.98 10.32 -1.56
C ILE A 132 5.22 10.88 -2.95
N GLU A 133 4.43 10.41 -3.90
CA GLU A 133 4.62 10.75 -5.31
C GLU A 133 3.28 11.04 -5.96
N SER A 134 3.30 11.92 -6.95
CA SER A 134 2.13 12.16 -7.79
C SER A 134 2.50 12.01 -9.26
N GLU A 135 1.65 11.34 -10.01
CA GLU A 135 1.75 11.25 -11.47
C GLU A 135 0.41 11.68 -12.09
N PHE A 136 0.40 12.85 -12.74
CA PHE A 136 -0.75 13.40 -13.50
C PHE A 136 -2.06 13.48 -12.71
N GLU A 137 -2.80 12.37 -12.62
CA GLU A 137 -4.09 12.19 -11.97
C GLU A 137 -4.00 11.30 -10.71
N TRP A 138 -2.80 10.94 -10.24
CA TRP A 138 -2.59 10.05 -9.09
C TRP A 138 -1.74 10.69 -8.00
N LEU A 139 -2.05 10.35 -6.74
CA LEU A 139 -1.20 10.56 -5.56
C LEU A 139 -1.05 9.22 -4.82
N ASP A 140 0.18 8.78 -4.66
CA ASP A 140 0.54 7.59 -3.89
C ASP A 140 1.29 7.98 -2.61
N ILE A 141 0.92 7.34 -1.51
CA ILE A 141 1.57 7.47 -0.21
C ILE A 141 1.93 6.06 0.24
N GLU A 142 3.20 5.71 0.14
CA GLU A 142 3.74 4.41 0.53
C GLU A 142 4.49 4.49 1.86
N ALA A 143 4.38 3.42 2.65
CA ALA A 143 5.30 3.10 3.72
C ALA A 143 5.84 1.69 3.51
N ARG A 144 7.17 1.57 3.39
CA ARG A 144 7.86 0.33 3.07
C ARG A 144 8.83 -0.10 4.16
N VAL A 145 8.91 -1.38 4.44
CA VAL A 145 9.86 -1.98 5.37
C VAL A 145 10.73 -3.02 4.67
N LEU A 146 11.94 -3.23 5.17
CA LEU A 146 12.78 -4.33 4.74
C LEU A 146 12.34 -5.59 5.49
N ALA A 147 11.64 -6.47 4.80
CA ALA A 147 11.00 -7.65 5.39
C ALA A 147 12.00 -8.75 5.81
N ASP A 148 13.27 -8.63 5.39
CA ASP A 148 14.37 -9.45 5.91
C ASP A 148 14.87 -9.01 7.28
N ILE A 149 14.42 -7.85 7.78
CA ILE A 149 14.67 -7.37 9.15
C ILE A 149 13.39 -7.64 9.96
N PRO A 150 13.36 -8.67 10.82
CA PRO A 150 12.15 -9.06 11.54
C PRO A 150 11.51 -7.90 12.31
N GLU A 151 12.32 -7.07 12.98
CA GLU A 151 11.84 -5.96 13.79
C GLU A 151 11.15 -4.86 12.97
N GLU A 152 11.50 -4.71 11.69
CA GLU A 152 10.81 -3.78 10.79
C GLU A 152 9.50 -4.38 10.29
N LEU A 153 9.51 -5.65 9.89
CA LEU A 153 8.32 -6.35 9.44
C LEU A 153 7.24 -6.43 10.52
N GLU A 154 7.62 -6.70 11.77
CA GLU A 154 6.68 -6.73 12.91
C GLU A 154 5.99 -5.39 13.18
N ARG A 155 6.57 -4.27 12.73
CA ARG A 155 5.98 -2.93 12.90
C ARG A 155 4.96 -2.58 11.83
N LEU A 156 4.99 -3.28 10.69
CA LEU A 156 4.14 -2.95 9.55
C LEU A 156 2.65 -2.85 9.90
N PRO A 157 2.05 -3.73 10.74
CA PRO A 157 0.66 -3.59 11.16
C PRO A 157 0.33 -2.24 11.80
N ASP A 158 1.22 -1.71 12.64
CA ASP A 158 1.00 -0.43 13.32
C ASP A 158 1.22 0.76 12.37
N ILE A 159 2.16 0.64 11.44
CA ILE A 159 2.33 1.59 10.33
C ILE A 159 1.07 1.65 9.47
N VAL A 160 0.53 0.49 9.06
CA VAL A 160 -0.68 0.41 8.24
C VAL A 160 -1.88 1.01 8.96
N LYS A 161 -2.08 0.71 10.25
CA LYS A 161 -3.16 1.33 11.04
C LYS A 161 -3.05 2.85 11.04
N ALA A 162 -1.84 3.38 11.25
CA ALA A 162 -1.61 4.81 11.21
C ALA A 162 -1.90 5.39 9.81
N MET A 163 -1.47 4.74 8.73
CA MET A 163 -1.80 5.16 7.37
C MET A 163 -3.31 5.15 7.11
N LEU A 164 -4.03 4.12 7.53
CA LEU A 164 -5.49 4.05 7.41
C LEU A 164 -6.19 5.19 8.16
N GLU A 165 -5.67 5.62 9.31
CA GLU A 165 -6.15 6.83 10.00
C GLU A 165 -5.78 8.12 9.25
N PHE A 166 -4.61 8.14 8.62
CA PHE A 166 -4.12 9.28 7.84
C PHE A 166 -4.92 9.51 6.55
N ASP A 167 -5.58 8.48 6.00
CA ASP A 167 -6.41 8.57 4.79
C ASP A 167 -7.41 9.74 4.85
N LYS A 168 -8.03 9.97 6.02
CA LYS A 168 -8.95 11.08 6.22
C LYS A 168 -8.25 12.44 6.07
N LYS A 169 -7.05 12.60 6.62
CA LYS A 169 -6.26 13.84 6.54
C LYS A 169 -5.84 14.13 5.11
N VAL A 170 -5.41 13.13 4.35
CA VAL A 170 -5.05 13.30 2.93
C VAL A 170 -6.24 13.85 2.15
N ARG A 171 -7.43 13.31 2.36
CA ARG A 171 -8.66 13.79 1.72
C ARG A 171 -9.01 15.23 2.12
N GLU A 172 -8.77 15.63 3.37
CA GLU A 172 -8.94 17.01 3.83
C GLU A 172 -7.94 17.97 3.14
N ILE A 173 -6.68 17.55 2.99
CA ILE A 173 -5.65 18.31 2.26
C ILE A 173 -6.05 18.45 0.79
N LEU A 174 -6.38 17.35 0.11
CA LEU A 174 -6.82 17.37 -1.29
C LEU A 174 -7.99 18.34 -1.52
N ASN A 175 -8.99 18.32 -0.64
CA ASN A 175 -10.13 19.23 -0.71
C ASN A 175 -9.72 20.71 -0.57
N THR A 176 -8.75 21.03 0.30
CA THR A 176 -8.18 22.38 0.46
C THR A 176 -7.56 22.90 -0.85
N PHE A 177 -6.95 22.00 -1.62
CA PHE A 177 -6.36 22.28 -2.92
C PHE A 177 -7.37 22.17 -4.08
N GLY A 178 -8.66 22.02 -3.79
CA GLY A 178 -9.72 21.90 -4.79
C GLY A 178 -9.65 20.60 -5.61
N ARG A 179 -9.04 19.55 -5.06
CA ARG A 179 -8.96 18.21 -5.65
C ARG A 179 -9.99 17.30 -4.99
N LYS A 180 -10.70 16.53 -5.82
CA LYS A 180 -11.65 15.49 -5.39
C LYS A 180 -11.01 14.14 -5.60
N VAL A 181 -11.34 13.19 -4.73
CA VAL A 181 -10.96 11.79 -4.89
C VAL A 181 -12.10 11.05 -5.56
N GLU A 182 -11.88 10.44 -6.72
CA GLU A 182 -12.87 9.51 -7.27
C GLU A 182 -12.89 8.23 -6.44
N THR A 183 -14.09 7.73 -6.14
CA THR A 183 -14.25 6.49 -5.37
C THR A 183 -15.27 5.60 -6.05
N PRO A 184 -14.91 4.37 -6.47
CA PRO A 184 -13.56 3.83 -6.59
C PRO A 184 -12.78 4.46 -7.77
N PRO A 185 -11.45 4.29 -7.83
CA PRO A 185 -10.68 4.67 -9.00
C PRO A 185 -11.24 3.98 -10.27
N LYS A 186 -11.23 4.64 -11.43
CA LYS A 186 -11.89 4.16 -12.67
C LYS A 186 -11.29 2.88 -13.28
N PHE A 187 -10.26 2.30 -12.68
CA PHE A 187 -9.62 1.09 -13.18
C PHE A 187 -10.28 -0.19 -12.68
N LEU A 188 -11.29 -0.68 -13.43
CA LEU A 188 -11.50 -2.10 -13.78
C LEU A 188 -12.37 -2.24 -15.03
#